data_AF-A0A0F9BT85-F1
#
_entry.id   AF-A0A0F9BT85-F1
#
_cell.length_a   1.000
_cell.length_b   1.000
_cell.length_c   1.000
_cell.angle_alpha   90.00
_cell.angle_beta   90.00
_cell.angle_gamma   90.00
#
_symmetry.space_group_name_H-M   'P 1'
#
loop_
_entity.id
_entity.type
_entity.pdbx_description
1 polymer ?
#
loop_
_entity_poly.entity_id
_entity_poly.type
_entity_poly.pdbx_seq_one_letter_code
_entity_poly.pdbx_strand_id
1 'polypeptide(L)'
;MAGNLSSQDTVKWAFLLPALLYLMLLAIFPLIWTLALSFTKWHANTMPKPQFVGLSNFKYFLFEDPRFWDDLGFTAMYVGIAVSVELGLGLFMANLLSQSFRGKNFFRVIFLIPMACPPIAVAFLWRM
;
A
#
# COMPACT_ATOMS: atom_id res chain seq x y z
N MET A 1 -35.21 -27.15 16.39
CA MET A 1 -35.35 -25.77 15.87
C MET A 1 -34.16 -25.47 14.96
N ALA A 2 -34.20 -25.92 13.71
CA ALA A 2 -33.17 -25.63 12.72
C ALA A 2 -33.50 -24.29 12.07
N GLY A 3 -32.95 -23.20 12.61
CA GLY A 3 -33.10 -21.87 12.02
C GLY A 3 -32.48 -21.85 10.63
N ASN A 4 -33.24 -21.42 9.62
CA ASN A 4 -32.83 -21.26 8.23
C ASN A 4 -31.46 -20.53 8.13
N LEU A 5 -30.40 -21.29 7.89
CA LEU A 5 -29.03 -20.77 7.76
C LEU A 5 -28.91 -19.79 6.58
N SER A 6 -29.73 -19.95 5.54
CA SER A 6 -29.75 -19.11 4.32
C SER A 6 -30.22 -17.67 4.54
N SER A 7 -31.12 -17.45 5.51
CA SER A 7 -31.68 -16.12 5.78
C SER A 7 -30.68 -15.23 6.51
N GLN A 8 -29.87 -15.83 7.41
CA GLN A 8 -28.80 -15.10 8.11
C GLN A 8 -27.70 -14.66 7.15
N ASP A 9 -27.34 -15.47 6.17
CA ASP A 9 -26.30 -15.12 5.21
C ASP A 9 -26.74 -14.02 4.25
N THR A 10 -28.02 -14.01 3.84
CA THR A 10 -28.57 -12.96 2.98
C THR A 10 -28.54 -11.58 3.67
N VAL A 11 -28.87 -11.52 4.97
CA VAL A 11 -28.80 -10.28 5.74
C VAL A 11 -27.34 -9.83 5.94
N LYS A 12 -26.41 -10.75 6.23
CA LYS A 12 -24.96 -10.42 6.32
C LYS A 12 -24.45 -9.82 5.02
N TRP A 13 -24.77 -10.44 3.88
CA TRP A 13 -24.37 -9.92 2.57
C TRP A 13 -25.01 -8.58 2.26
N ALA A 14 -26.28 -8.36 2.61
CA ALA A 14 -26.94 -7.06 2.41
C ALA A 14 -26.27 -5.92 3.19
N PHE A 15 -25.76 -6.18 4.41
CA PHE A 15 -25.01 -5.19 5.19
C PHE A 15 -23.56 -5.00 4.70
N LEU A 16 -22.93 -6.05 4.17
CA LEU A 16 -21.58 -5.97 3.60
C LEU A 16 -21.55 -5.35 2.20
N LEU A 17 -22.62 -5.53 1.41
CA LEU A 17 -22.72 -5.11 0.03
C LEU A 17 -22.36 -3.62 -0.18
N PRO A 18 -22.93 -2.65 0.56
CA PRO A 18 -22.62 -1.23 0.34
C PRO A 18 -21.17 -0.90 0.66
N ALA A 19 -20.59 -1.51 1.71
CA ALA A 19 -19.18 -1.31 2.05
C ALA A 19 -18.25 -1.92 0.99
N LEU A 20 -18.55 -3.13 0.52
CA LEU A 20 -17.78 -3.80 -0.52
C LEU A 20 -17.88 -3.08 -1.86
N LEU A 21 -19.08 -2.62 -2.24
CA LEU A 21 -19.28 -1.82 -3.45
C LEU A 21 -18.49 -0.51 -3.36
N TYR A 22 -18.53 0.17 -2.23
CA TYR A 22 -17.78 1.40 -2.02
C TYR A 22 -16.26 1.18 -2.13
N LEU A 23 -15.73 0.16 -1.44
CA LEU A 23 -14.30 -0.19 -1.50
C LEU A 23 -13.88 -0.61 -2.91
N MET A 24 -14.69 -1.43 -3.58
CA MET A 24 -14.44 -1.83 -4.97
C MET A 24 -14.44 -0.61 -5.89
N LEU A 25 -15.41 0.30 -5.75
CA LEU A 25 -15.48 1.48 -6.61
C LEU A 25 -14.26 2.37 -6.39
N LEU A 26 -13.85 2.63 -5.15
CA LEU A 26 -12.67 3.45 -4.87
C LEU A 26 -11.34 2.79 -5.22
N ALA A 27 -11.23 1.47 -5.20
CA ALA A 27 -9.99 0.78 -5.55
C ALA A 27 -9.89 0.46 -7.05
N ILE A 28 -10.97 -0.08 -7.62
CA ILE A 28 -11.01 -0.61 -8.99
C ILE A 28 -11.13 0.53 -10.00
N PHE A 29 -11.93 1.56 -9.72
CA PHE A 29 -12.08 2.69 -10.65
C PHE A 29 -10.74 3.37 -10.97
N PRO A 30 -9.94 3.86 -10.00
CA PRO A 30 -8.67 4.50 -10.32
C PRO A 30 -7.66 3.52 -10.89
N LEU A 31 -7.72 2.23 -10.53
CA LEU A 31 -6.86 1.20 -11.12
C LEU A 31 -7.14 1.04 -12.61
N ILE A 32 -8.40 0.86 -13.01
CA ILE A 32 -8.79 0.74 -14.42
C ILE A 32 -8.44 2.02 -15.17
N TRP A 33 -8.71 3.18 -14.57
CA TRP A 33 -8.40 4.47 -15.17
C TRP A 33 -6.89 4.66 -15.40
N THR A 34 -6.07 4.36 -14.39
CA THR A 34 -4.61 4.43 -14.48
C THR A 34 -4.07 3.44 -15.49
N LEU A 35 -4.62 2.22 -15.53
CA LEU A 35 -4.25 1.22 -16.52
C LEU A 35 -4.57 1.68 -17.95
N ALA A 36 -5.75 2.28 -18.17
CA ALA A 36 -6.10 2.87 -19.46
C ALA A 36 -5.15 4.02 -19.84
N LEU A 37 -4.80 4.87 -18.88
CA LEU A 37 -3.84 5.95 -19.09
C LEU A 37 -2.43 5.44 -19.44
N SER A 38 -2.01 4.27 -18.92
CA SER A 38 -0.71 3.67 -19.26
C SER A 38 -0.56 3.34 -20.75
N PHE A 39 -1.65 3.17 -21.50
CA PHE A 39 -1.65 3.00 -22.97
C PHE A 39 -1.73 4.32 -23.74
N THR A 40 -1.84 5.45 -23.03
CA THR A 40 -1.92 6.78 -23.62
C THR A 40 -0.67 7.59 -23.33
N LYS A 41 -0.27 8.43 -24.27
CA LYS A 41 0.71 9.48 -24.04
C LYS A 41 -0.06 10.69 -23.52
N TRP A 42 -0.01 10.88 -22.21
CA TRP A 42 -0.68 11.97 -21.53
C TRP A 42 0.23 12.57 -20.47
N HIS A 43 0.39 13.90 -20.52
CA HIS A 43 1.14 14.66 -19.54
C HIS A 43 0.16 15.55 -18.80
N ALA A 44 -0.02 15.30 -17.50
CA ALA A 44 -0.96 16.05 -16.66
C ALA A 44 -0.64 17.56 -16.62
N ASN A 45 0.63 17.95 -16.76
CA ASN A 45 1.08 19.34 -16.63
C ASN A 45 0.93 20.18 -17.90
N THR A 46 0.86 19.58 -19.09
CA THR A 46 0.84 20.31 -20.38
C THR A 46 -0.52 20.28 -21.07
N MET A 47 -1.54 19.68 -20.44
CA MET A 47 -2.91 19.59 -20.93
C MET A 47 -3.08 19.13 -22.41
N PRO A 48 -2.25 18.24 -23.01
CA PRO A 48 -2.52 17.77 -24.36
C PRO A 48 -3.68 16.76 -24.35
N LYS A 49 -4.44 16.68 -25.45
CA LYS A 49 -5.41 15.60 -25.65
C LYS A 49 -4.70 14.24 -25.48
N PRO A 50 -5.23 13.31 -24.66
CA PRO A 50 -4.60 12.01 -24.48
C PRO A 50 -4.53 11.30 -25.83
N GLN A 51 -3.30 10.95 -26.25
CA GLN A 51 -3.07 10.23 -27.50
C GLN A 51 -2.94 8.75 -27.18
N PHE A 52 -3.77 7.89 -27.75
CA PHE A 52 -3.62 6.45 -27.59
C PHE A 52 -2.40 5.98 -28.38
N VAL A 53 -1.40 5.45 -27.67
CA VAL A 53 -0.11 5.01 -28.24
C VAL A 53 0.12 3.52 -28.05
N GLY A 54 -0.89 2.79 -27.56
CA GLY A 54 -0.84 1.35 -27.34
C GLY A 54 0.28 0.94 -26.40
N LEU A 55 1.11 -0.02 -26.82
CA LEU A 55 2.21 -0.59 -26.03
C LEU A 55 3.54 0.17 -26.12
N SER A 56 3.58 1.31 -26.80
CA SER A 56 4.82 2.07 -27.00
C SER A 56 5.45 2.54 -25.68
N ASN A 57 4.65 2.97 -24.70
CA ASN A 57 5.14 3.35 -23.38
C ASN A 57 5.91 2.19 -22.72
N PHE A 58 5.37 0.97 -22.77
CA PHE A 58 6.02 -0.21 -22.20
C PHE A 58 7.31 -0.57 -22.93
N LYS A 59 7.34 -0.49 -24.27
CA LYS A 59 8.57 -0.71 -25.05
C LYS A 59 9.65 0.30 -24.69
N TYR A 60 9.27 1.57 -24.58
CA TYR A 60 10.18 2.64 -24.18
C TYR A 60 10.81 2.35 -22.82
N PHE A 61 10.00 2.05 -21.79
CA PHE A 61 10.54 1.77 -20.46
C PHE A 61 11.40 0.50 -20.40
N LEU A 62 11.01 -0.57 -21.11
CA LEU A 62 11.73 -1.84 -21.03
C LEU A 62 13.05 -1.86 -21.83
N PHE A 63 13.12 -1.14 -22.95
CA PHE A 63 14.21 -1.26 -23.92
C PHE A 63 14.94 0.04 -24.24
N GLU A 64 14.31 1.21 -24.04
CA GLU A 64 14.87 2.50 -24.46
C GLU A 64 15.31 3.36 -23.26
N ASP A 65 14.70 3.21 -22.09
CA ASP A 65 15.08 3.94 -20.88
C ASP A 65 16.27 3.26 -20.17
N PRO A 66 17.47 3.85 -20.18
CA PRO A 66 18.64 3.25 -19.56
C PRO A 66 18.53 3.15 -18.03
N ARG A 67 17.64 3.91 -17.39
CA ARG A 67 17.52 3.95 -15.93
C ARG A 67 16.47 3.00 -15.37
N PHE A 68 15.57 2.49 -16.22
CA PHE A 68 14.42 1.71 -15.74
C PHE A 68 14.85 0.50 -14.89
N TRP A 69 15.85 -0.26 -15.35
CA TRP A 69 16.35 -1.43 -14.63
C TRP A 69 17.14 -1.08 -13.38
N ASP A 70 17.92 0.01 -13.42
CA ASP A 70 18.67 0.50 -12.27
C ASP A 70 17.71 0.99 -11.16
N ASP A 71 16.68 1.75 -11.52
CA ASP A 71 15.66 2.27 -10.61
C ASP A 71 14.81 1.12 -10.03
N LEU A 72 14.46 0.13 -10.84
CA LEU A 72 13.74 -1.07 -10.40
C LEU A 72 14.60 -1.89 -9.42
N GLY A 73 15.89 -2.08 -9.72
CA GLY A 73 16.84 -2.78 -8.87
C GLY A 73 17.06 -2.06 -7.54
N PHE A 74 17.23 -0.74 -7.57
CA PHE A 74 17.34 0.09 -6.36
C PHE A 74 16.09 0.00 -5.50
N THR A 75 14.90 0.11 -6.11
CA THR A 75 13.62 -0.01 -5.38
C THR A 75 13.47 -1.39 -4.75
N ALA A 76 13.75 -2.46 -5.49
CA ALA A 76 13.68 -3.82 -4.98
C ALA A 76 14.66 -4.06 -3.82
N MET A 77 15.90 -3.58 -3.96
CA MET A 77 16.91 -3.65 -2.90
C MET A 77 16.50 -2.85 -1.67
N TYR A 78 16.02 -1.62 -1.86
CA TYR A 78 15.55 -0.75 -0.79
C TYR A 78 14.41 -1.42 -0.01
N VAL A 79 13.38 -1.90 -0.70
CA VAL A 79 12.24 -2.61 -0.09
C VAL A 79 12.70 -3.87 0.61
N GLY A 80 13.57 -4.67 -0.03
CA GLY A 80 14.08 -5.90 0.54
C GLY A 80 14.84 -5.67 1.85
N ILE A 81 15.72 -4.66 1.89
CA ILE A 81 16.47 -4.30 3.10
C ILE A 81 15.53 -3.72 4.16
N ALA A 82 14.69 -2.75 3.80
CA ALA A 82 13.79 -2.09 4.73
C ALA A 82 12.85 -3.10 5.42
N VAL A 83 12.14 -3.93 4.64
CA VAL A 83 11.21 -4.93 5.18
C VAL A 83 11.94 -5.97 6.03
N SER A 84 13.13 -6.42 5.62
CA SER A 84 13.91 -7.40 6.39
C SER A 84 14.34 -6.84 7.74
N VAL A 85 14.80 -5.58 7.77
CA VAL A 85 15.20 -4.90 9.01
C VAL A 85 13.98 -4.63 9.90
N GLU A 86 12.88 -4.12 9.34
CA GLU A 86 11.63 -3.86 10.07
C GLU A 86 11.06 -5.13 10.70
N LEU A 87 10.98 -6.23 9.94
CA LEU A 87 10.53 -7.53 10.45
C LEU A 87 11.49 -8.09 11.50
N GLY A 88 12.80 -7.99 11.28
CA GLY A 88 13.81 -8.44 12.23
C GLY A 88 13.72 -7.71 13.57
N LEU A 89 13.66 -6.38 13.54
CA LEU A 89 13.50 -5.54 14.73
C LEU A 89 12.14 -5.76 15.40
N GLY A 90 11.07 -5.84 14.61
CA GLY A 90 9.71 -6.10 15.10
C GLY A 90 9.61 -7.43 15.82
N LEU A 91 10.17 -8.51 15.25
CA LEU A 91 10.19 -9.84 15.86
C LEU A 91 11.08 -9.88 17.11
N PHE A 92 12.24 -9.24 17.06
CA PHE A 92 13.13 -9.12 18.22
C PHE A 92 12.42 -8.43 19.40
N MET A 93 11.78 -7.29 19.13
CA MET A 93 10.97 -6.57 20.13
C MET A 93 9.78 -7.40 20.61
N ALA A 94 9.08 -8.10 19.71
CA ALA A 94 7.97 -8.97 20.08
C ALA A 94 8.40 -10.09 21.03
N ASN A 95 9.57 -10.70 20.81
CA ASN A 95 10.12 -11.73 21.68
C ASN A 95 10.51 -11.17 23.07
N LEU A 96 11.16 -10.00 23.11
CA LEU A 96 11.48 -9.31 24.36
C LEU A 96 10.22 -8.95 25.16
N LEU A 97 9.19 -8.44 24.48
CA LEU A 97 7.92 -8.07 25.11
C LEU A 97 7.03 -9.28 25.41
N SER A 98 7.30 -10.45 24.84
CA SER A 98 6.56 -11.68 25.16
C SER A 98 6.80 -12.09 26.61
N GLN A 99 8.03 -11.96 27.10
CA GLN A 99 8.42 -12.29 28.46
C GLN A 99 7.71 -11.40 29.50
N SER A 100 7.31 -11.98 30.63
CA SER A 100 6.64 -11.26 31.72
C SER A 100 7.66 -10.51 32.58
N PHE A 101 8.01 -9.28 32.19
CA PHE A 101 8.89 -8.40 32.98
C PHE A 101 8.12 -7.20 33.59
N ARG A 102 8.60 -6.71 34.74
CA ARG A 102 8.08 -5.49 35.39
C ARG A 102 8.39 -4.28 34.50
N GLY A 103 7.36 -3.63 33.96
CA GLY A 103 7.49 -2.46 33.08
C GLY A 103 7.04 -2.67 31.62
N LYS A 104 6.59 -3.88 31.24
CA LYS A 104 6.14 -4.22 29.87
C LYS A 104 5.15 -3.22 29.25
N ASN A 105 4.21 -2.70 30.04
CA ASN A 105 3.21 -1.76 29.54
C ASN A 105 3.81 -0.39 29.17
N PHE A 106 4.81 0.08 29.90
CA PHE A 106 5.49 1.35 29.61
C PHE A 106 6.25 1.29 28.28
N PHE A 107 7.05 0.23 28.08
CA PHE A 107 7.76 0.03 26.82
C PHE A 107 6.82 -0.16 25.64
N ARG A 108 5.72 -0.92 25.81
CA ARG A 108 4.70 -1.09 24.77
C ARG A 108 4.12 0.24 24.32
N VAL A 109 3.85 1.17 25.23
CA VAL A 109 3.34 2.51 24.87
C VAL A 109 4.37 3.29 24.06
N ILE A 110 5.64 3.33 24.49
CA ILE A 110 6.71 4.04 23.78
C ILE A 110 6.85 3.53 22.33
N PHE A 111 6.82 2.22 22.12
CA PHE A 111 6.92 1.65 20.77
C PHE A 111 5.70 1.90 19.88
N LEU A 112 4.53 2.13 20.47
CA LEU A 112 3.30 2.43 19.73
C LEU A 112 3.15 3.91 19.39
N ILE A 113 3.77 4.82 20.15
CA ILE A 113 3.71 6.27 19.90
C ILE A 113 4.07 6.62 18.44
N PRO A 114 5.19 6.13 17.87
CA PRO A 114 5.55 6.44 16.48
C PRO A 114 4.51 6.02 15.45
N MET A 115 3.75 4.94 15.69
CA MET A 115 2.71 4.49 14.75
C MET A 115 1.53 5.45 14.67
N ALA A 116 1.31 6.25 15.72
CA ALA A 116 0.29 7.28 15.73
C ALA A 116 0.77 8.61 15.12
N CYS A 117 2.08 8.78 14.90
CA CYS A 117 2.62 9.98 14.28
C CYS A 117 2.25 10.03 12.80
N PRO A 118 1.69 11.15 12.30
CA PRO A 118 1.36 11.26 10.88
C PRO A 118 2.64 11.25 10.03
N PRO A 119 2.65 10.61 8.85
CA PRO A 119 3.84 10.49 8.02
C PRO A 119 4.51 11.84 7.70
N ILE A 120 3.71 12.90 7.56
CA ILE A 120 4.22 14.24 7.29
C ILE A 120 5.06 14.79 8.45
N ALA A 121 4.68 14.54 9.71
CA ALA A 121 5.45 14.97 10.87
C ALA A 121 6.80 14.25 10.95
N VAL A 122 6.80 12.94 10.65
CA VAL A 122 8.04 12.15 10.56
C VAL A 122 8.93 12.69 9.44
N ALA A 123 8.39 12.99 8.26
CA ALA A 123 9.15 13.56 7.16
C ALA A 123 9.79 14.91 7.50
N PHE A 124 9.09 15.79 8.23
CA PHE A 124 9.65 17.06 8.70
C PHE A 124 10.76 16.87 9.74
N LEU A 125 10.62 15.93 10.67
CA LEU A 125 11.64 15.61 11.68
C LEU A 125 12.97 15.16 11.06
N TRP A 126 12.93 14.37 9.99
CA TRP A 126 14.13 13.90 9.29
C TRP A 126 14.74 14.92 8.33
N ARG A 127 13.98 15.96 7.97
CA ARG A 127 14.46 17.05 7.09
C ARG A 127 15.23 18.12 7.86
N MET A 128 14.93 18.31 9.14
CA MET A 128 15.65 19.22 10.04
C MET A 128 16.99 18.61 10.46
#